data_AF-A0A6B0DTR5-F1
#
_entry.id   AF-A0A6B0DTR5-F1
#
_cell.length_a   1.000
_cell.length_b   1.000
_cell.length_c   1.000
_cell.angle_alpha   90.00
_cell.angle_beta   90.00
_cell.angle_gamma   90.00
#
_symmetry.space_group_name_H-M   'P 1'
#
loop_
_entity.id
_entity.type
_entity.pdbx_description
1 polymer ?
#
loop_
_entity_poly.entity_id
_entity_poly.type
_entity_poly.pdbx_seq_one_letter_code
_entity_poly.pdbx_strand_id
1 'polypeptide(L)'
;MKSLIKNALGYDPDNVAPKQVAQAPQTTPTNEAAQVVSPDEEELRKLVEQLKVNIKIVGCGGGGSNTITRLYNEGVMGATLIAANTDAPHLLHVKANRKILLGKRLTRGLGAGADPRIGEEAAKEADEDLRNVLQRSDIVFVTA
;
A
#
# COMPACT_ATOMS: atom_id res chain seq x y z
N MET A 1 -8.01 -24.18 -42.08
CA MET A 1 -8.98 -23.14 -41.68
C MET A 1 -8.24 -21.84 -41.43
N LYS A 2 -8.41 -20.84 -42.31
CA LYS A 2 -7.86 -19.48 -42.09
C LYS A 2 -8.72 -18.81 -41.03
N SER A 3 -8.14 -18.49 -39.86
CA SER A 3 -8.85 -17.81 -38.77
C SER A 3 -9.05 -16.32 -39.12
N LEU A 4 -10.31 -15.89 -39.03
CA LEU A 4 -10.88 -14.60 -39.39
C LEU A 4 -10.43 -13.40 -38.52
N ILE A 5 -9.29 -13.49 -37.83
CA ILE A 5 -8.85 -12.46 -36.87
C ILE A 5 -7.77 -11.53 -37.48
N LYS A 6 -7.16 -11.90 -38.61
CA LYS A 6 -6.03 -11.14 -39.20
C LYS A 6 -6.41 -9.86 -39.96
N ASN A 7 -7.69 -9.50 -40.08
CA ASN A 7 -8.13 -8.29 -40.78
C ASN A 7 -8.58 -7.13 -39.86
N ALA A 8 -8.43 -7.24 -38.54
CA ALA A 8 -8.82 -6.18 -37.60
C ALA A 8 -7.66 -5.33 -37.06
N LEU A 9 -6.42 -5.77 -37.27
CA LEU A 9 -5.21 -5.08 -36.81
C LEU A 9 -4.28 -5.01 -38.00
N GLY A 10 -4.21 -3.85 -38.67
CA GLY A 10 -3.33 -3.59 -39.82
C GLY A 10 -1.84 -3.63 -39.47
N TYR A 11 -1.37 -4.79 -39.04
CA TYR A 11 -0.01 -5.08 -38.62
C TYR A 11 0.60 -6.07 -39.61
N ASP A 12 1.38 -5.54 -40.54
CA ASP A 12 2.25 -6.30 -41.41
C ASP A 12 3.67 -6.28 -40.81
N PRO A 13 4.18 -7.43 -40.31
CA PRO A 13 5.50 -7.47 -39.66
C PRO A 13 6.67 -7.26 -40.63
N ASP A 14 6.45 -7.26 -41.95
CA ASP A 14 7.53 -7.21 -42.95
C ASP A 14 7.68 -5.83 -43.63
N ASN A 15 6.93 -4.80 -43.19
CA ASN A 15 6.99 -3.45 -43.76
C ASN A 15 7.33 -2.36 -42.72
N VAL A 16 8.53 -2.43 -42.17
CA VAL A 16 9.10 -1.36 -41.32
C VAL A 16 10.02 -0.48 -42.16
N ALA A 17 9.47 0.55 -42.78
CA ALA A 17 10.27 1.63 -43.34
C ALA A 17 10.87 2.48 -42.20
N PRO A 18 12.17 2.84 -42.23
CA PRO A 18 12.77 3.66 -41.20
C PRO A 18 12.21 5.09 -41.26
N LYS A 19 11.46 5.49 -40.22
CA LYS A 19 11.04 6.89 -40.04
C LYS A 19 12.28 7.73 -39.75
N GLN A 20 12.56 8.68 -40.65
CA GLN A 20 13.55 9.73 -40.46
C GLN A 20 13.27 10.48 -39.16
N VAL A 21 14.27 10.55 -38.28
CA VAL A 21 14.23 11.32 -37.04
C VAL A 21 14.35 12.80 -37.42
N ALA A 22 13.21 13.47 -37.58
CA ALA A 22 13.17 14.93 -37.62
C ALA A 22 13.55 15.44 -36.22
N GLN A 23 14.67 16.16 -36.15
CA GLN A 23 15.17 16.79 -34.93
C GLN A 23 14.11 17.80 -34.43
N ALA A 24 13.56 17.56 -33.24
CA ALA A 24 12.72 18.52 -32.56
C ALA A 24 13.58 19.73 -32.13
N PRO A 25 13.07 20.97 -32.24
CA PRO A 25 13.79 22.16 -31.79
C PRO A 25 14.07 22.07 -30.29
N GLN A 26 15.33 22.29 -29.92
CA GLN A 26 15.77 22.39 -28.54
C GLN A 26 15.04 23.55 -27.86
N THR A 27 14.18 23.25 -26.88
CA THR A 27 13.67 24.24 -25.94
C THR A 27 14.03 23.82 -24.52
N THR A 28 15.13 24.35 -24.03
CA THR A 28 15.39 24.59 -22.61
C THR A 28 16.15 25.92 -22.55
N PRO A 29 15.89 26.83 -21.59
CA PRO A 29 15.39 26.54 -20.25
C PRO A 29 14.23 27.44 -19.81
N THR A 30 13.08 26.87 -19.41
CA THR A 30 12.11 27.63 -18.62
C THR A 30 12.50 27.52 -17.16
N ASN A 31 13.41 28.41 -16.77
CA ASN A 31 13.49 29.07 -15.47
C ASN A 31 12.72 28.36 -14.34
N GLU A 32 13.39 27.45 -13.63
CA GLU A 32 13.01 27.10 -12.26
C GLU A 32 13.22 28.35 -11.39
N ALA A 33 12.27 29.27 -11.47
CA ALA A 33 12.12 30.28 -10.45
C ALA A 33 11.83 29.52 -9.16
N ALA A 34 12.84 29.46 -8.28
CA ALA A 34 12.66 29.16 -6.87
C ALA A 34 11.40 29.90 -6.42
N GLN A 35 10.31 29.16 -6.20
CA GLN A 35 9.08 29.74 -5.70
C GLN A 35 9.43 30.37 -4.36
N VAL A 36 9.43 31.69 -4.32
CA VAL A 36 9.45 32.44 -3.07
C VAL A 36 8.10 32.15 -2.41
N VAL A 37 8.04 31.06 -1.66
CA VAL A 37 6.88 30.73 -0.83
C VAL A 37 6.73 31.89 0.15
N SER A 38 5.57 32.54 0.14
CA SER A 38 5.32 33.65 1.06
C SER A 38 5.51 33.16 2.51
N PRO A 39 6.06 33.99 3.42
CA PRO A 39 6.23 33.59 4.83
C PRO A 39 4.93 33.06 5.46
N ASP A 40 3.80 33.66 5.08
CA ASP A 40 2.46 33.28 5.52
C ASP A 40 2.07 31.86 5.04
N GLU A 41 2.41 31.49 3.80
CA GLU A 41 2.10 30.16 3.25
C GLU A 41 2.93 29.05 3.94
N GLU A 42 4.19 29.34 4.29
CA GLU A 42 5.03 28.41 5.05
C GLU A 42 4.52 28.21 6.49
N GLU A 43 4.08 29.29 7.14
CA GLU A 43 3.49 29.21 8.48
C GLU A 43 2.18 28.41 8.48
N LEU A 44 1.30 28.68 7.52
CA LEU A 44 0.06 27.93 7.33
C LEU A 44 0.33 26.45 7.05
N ARG A 45 1.31 26.12 6.21
CA ARG A 45 1.69 24.73 5.91
C ARG A 45 2.18 23.99 7.15
N LYS A 46 3.02 24.62 7.97
CA LYS A 46 3.48 24.03 9.25
C LYS A 46 2.33 23.78 10.21
N LEU A 47 1.40 24.71 10.33
CA LEU A 47 0.23 24.55 11.19
C LEU A 47 -0.65 23.40 10.70
N VAL A 48 -0.92 23.32 9.39
CA VAL A 48 -1.71 22.22 8.80
C VAL A 48 -1.04 20.86 9.02
N GLU A 49 0.28 20.77 8.87
CA GLU A 49 0.99 19.51 9.13
C GLU A 49 0.93 19.10 10.62
N GLN A 50 0.98 20.07 11.55
CA GLN A 50 0.80 19.80 12.99
C GLN A 50 -0.61 19.34 13.35
N LEU A 51 -1.63 19.74 12.57
CA LEU A 51 -3.03 19.33 12.78
C LEU A 51 -3.37 17.98 12.16
N LYS A 52 -2.43 17.36 11.44
CA LYS A 52 -2.65 16.09 10.75
C LYS A 52 -2.81 14.95 11.75
N VAL A 53 -4.00 14.33 11.72
CA VAL A 53 -4.33 13.18 12.56
C VAL A 53 -3.73 11.90 11.96
N ASN A 54 -2.94 11.19 12.74
CA ASN A 54 -2.33 9.92 12.36
C ASN A 54 -3.30 8.76 12.63
N ILE A 55 -3.99 8.33 11.58
CA ILE A 55 -4.95 7.21 11.64
C ILE A 55 -4.26 5.91 11.24
N LYS A 56 -4.54 4.83 11.98
CA LYS A 56 -4.14 3.46 11.61
C LYS A 56 -5.33 2.51 11.63
N ILE A 57 -5.37 1.59 10.66
CA ILE A 57 -6.40 0.56 10.57
C ILE A 57 -5.71 -0.79 10.62
N VAL A 58 -6.03 -1.59 11.64
CA VAL A 58 -5.47 -2.92 11.88
C VAL A 58 -6.50 -3.98 11.54
N GLY A 59 -6.25 -4.77 10.50
CA GLY A 59 -7.01 -5.95 10.16
C GLY A 59 -6.41 -7.19 10.78
N CYS A 60 -7.13 -7.80 11.72
CA CYS A 60 -6.73 -8.99 12.44
C CYS A 60 -7.31 -10.25 11.78
N GLY A 61 -6.51 -11.32 11.66
CA GLY A 61 -6.98 -12.61 11.17
C GLY A 61 -7.40 -12.59 9.70
N GLY A 62 -8.20 -13.59 9.30
CA GLY A 62 -8.58 -13.78 7.89
C GLY A 62 -9.52 -12.69 7.35
N GLY A 63 -10.61 -12.42 8.06
CA GLY A 63 -11.61 -11.40 7.69
C GLY A 63 -11.01 -10.01 7.68
N GLY A 64 -10.38 -9.61 8.78
CA GLY A 64 -9.70 -8.33 8.90
C GLY A 64 -8.61 -8.11 7.83
N SER A 65 -7.80 -9.11 7.52
CA SER A 65 -6.77 -9.01 6.46
C SER A 65 -7.37 -8.85 5.06
N ASN A 66 -8.52 -9.46 4.79
CA ASN A 66 -9.28 -9.25 3.56
C ASN A 66 -9.83 -7.83 3.48
N THR A 67 -10.38 -7.30 4.58
CA THR A 67 -10.83 -5.90 4.67
C THR A 67 -9.70 -4.94 4.37
N ILE A 68 -8.51 -5.15 4.95
CA ILE A 68 -7.32 -4.33 4.67
C ILE A 68 -6.94 -4.35 3.19
N THR A 69 -6.98 -5.51 2.55
CA THR A 69 -6.71 -5.62 1.10
C THR A 69 -7.71 -4.83 0.28
N ARG A 70 -8.99 -4.79 0.67
CA ARG A 70 -10.02 -3.99 -0.02
C ARG A 70 -9.75 -2.49 0.14
N LEU A 71 -9.53 -2.02 1.37
CA LEU A 71 -9.20 -0.62 1.64
C LEU A 71 -7.94 -0.18 0.88
N TYR A 72 -6.95 -1.07 0.76
CA TYR A 72 -5.75 -0.80 -0.02
C TYR A 72 -6.05 -0.65 -1.51
N ASN A 73 -6.83 -1.56 -2.09
CA ASN A 73 -7.20 -1.50 -3.51
C ASN A 73 -8.11 -0.31 -3.84
N GLU A 74 -8.97 0.09 -2.91
CA GLU A 74 -9.83 1.27 -3.03
C GLU A 74 -9.05 2.59 -2.90
N GLY A 75 -7.79 2.54 -2.47
CA GLY A 75 -6.93 3.71 -2.38
C GLY A 75 -7.27 4.63 -1.21
N VAL A 76 -7.70 4.07 -0.08
CA VAL A 76 -7.98 4.85 1.14
C VAL A 76 -6.75 5.66 1.54
N MET A 77 -6.86 6.98 1.48
CA MET A 77 -5.81 7.92 1.85
C MET A 77 -5.97 8.38 3.31
N GLY A 78 -4.87 8.81 3.93
CA GLY A 78 -4.89 9.37 5.27
C GLY A 78 -4.89 8.35 6.41
N ALA A 79 -4.88 7.04 6.10
CA ALA A 79 -4.74 5.98 7.08
C ALA A 79 -3.59 5.04 6.73
N THR A 80 -2.88 4.57 7.74
CA THR A 80 -1.91 3.46 7.58
C THR A 80 -2.64 2.13 7.73
N LEU A 81 -2.63 1.32 6.67
CA LEU A 81 -3.28 0.02 6.62
C LEU A 81 -2.32 -1.08 7.08
N ILE A 82 -2.73 -1.83 8.10
CA ILE A 82 -1.91 -2.83 8.78
C ILE A 82 -2.67 -4.15 8.79
N ALA A 83 -2.05 -5.22 8.30
CA ALA A 83 -2.59 -6.57 8.42
C ALA A 83 -1.82 -7.36 9.49
N ALA A 84 -2.52 -7.99 10.42
CA ALA A 84 -1.96 -8.82 11.48
C ALA A 84 -2.62 -10.20 11.45
N ASN A 85 -1.85 -11.25 11.21
CA ASN A 85 -2.41 -12.60 11.09
C ASN A 85 -1.40 -13.66 11.55
N THR A 86 -1.90 -14.78 12.06
CA THR A 86 -1.11 -15.97 12.42
C THR A 86 -0.82 -16.87 11.22
N ASP A 87 -1.59 -16.74 10.14
CA ASP A 87 -1.44 -17.51 8.91
C ASP A 87 -0.50 -16.78 7.96
N ALA A 88 0.72 -17.30 7.80
CA ALA A 88 1.76 -16.71 6.97
C ALA A 88 1.45 -16.79 5.46
N PRO A 89 1.01 -17.94 4.90
CA PRO A 89 0.54 -18.01 3.52
C PRO A 89 -0.52 -16.96 3.20
N HIS A 90 -1.54 -16.80 4.04
CA HIS A 90 -2.58 -15.81 3.81
C HIS A 90 -1.99 -14.39 3.87
N LEU A 91 -1.22 -14.08 4.91
CA LEU A 91 -0.61 -12.76 5.09
C LEU A 91 0.31 -12.35 3.93
N LEU A 92 0.99 -13.32 3.29
CA LEU A 92 1.84 -13.07 2.12
C LEU A 92 1.05 -12.44 0.96
N HIS A 93 -0.19 -12.89 0.72
CA HIS A 93 -1.04 -12.43 -0.39
C HIS A 93 -1.84 -11.15 -0.08
N VAL A 94 -1.95 -10.76 1.19
CA VAL A 94 -2.65 -9.54 1.61
C VAL A 94 -1.97 -8.29 1.06
N LYS A 95 -2.74 -7.26 0.70
CA LYS A 95 -2.19 -5.93 0.35
C LYS A 95 -2.37 -4.97 1.52
N ALA A 96 -1.27 -4.44 2.04
CA ALA A 96 -1.26 -3.54 3.19
C ALA A 96 0.02 -2.70 3.18
N ASN A 97 0.04 -1.56 3.87
CA ASN A 97 1.27 -0.79 4.08
C ASN A 97 2.22 -1.54 5.01
N ARG A 98 1.69 -2.24 6.02
CA ARG A 98 2.44 -3.04 6.99
C ARG A 98 1.78 -4.40 7.21
N LYS A 99 2.59 -5.42 7.43
CA LYS A 99 2.15 -6.80 7.72
C LYS A 99 2.86 -7.32 8.96
N ILE A 100 2.13 -7.96 9.86
CA ILE A 100 2.65 -8.53 11.10
C ILE A 100 2.22 -10.00 11.18
N LEU A 101 3.21 -10.89 11.17
CA LEU A 101 2.98 -12.30 11.46
C LEU A 101 2.94 -12.49 12.97
N LEU A 102 1.76 -12.85 13.48
CA LEU A 102 1.52 -13.11 14.90
C LEU A 102 1.94 -14.53 15.27
N GLY A 103 2.49 -14.71 16.47
CA GLY A 103 2.86 -16.03 16.98
C GLY A 103 3.85 -16.77 16.09
N LYS A 104 4.93 -16.10 15.66
CA LYS A 104 5.97 -16.68 14.79
C LYS A 104 6.53 -17.98 15.37
N ARG A 105 6.72 -18.03 16.69
CA ARG A 105 7.18 -19.25 17.39
C ARG A 105 6.01 -20.15 17.77
N LEU A 106 4.91 -19.58 18.26
CA LEU A 106 3.75 -20.33 18.73
C LEU A 106 3.07 -21.16 17.63
N THR A 107 2.78 -20.53 16.48
CA THR A 107 2.00 -21.15 15.38
C THR A 107 2.88 -21.59 14.22
N ARG A 108 4.13 -21.11 14.16
CA ARG A 108 5.06 -21.33 13.04
C ARG A 108 4.48 -20.87 11.69
N GLY A 109 3.55 -19.92 11.73
CA GLY A 109 2.88 -19.38 10.55
C GLY A 109 1.75 -20.26 9.98
N LEU A 110 1.32 -21.31 10.69
CA LEU A 110 0.25 -22.21 10.24
C LEU A 110 -1.16 -21.73 10.63
N GLY A 111 -1.26 -20.64 11.39
CA GLY A 111 -2.53 -20.12 11.87
C GLY A 111 -2.92 -20.59 13.28
N ALA A 112 -3.95 -19.94 13.84
CA ALA A 112 -4.49 -20.23 15.17
C ALA A 112 -5.49 -21.41 15.21
N GLY A 113 -5.81 -22.01 14.06
CA GLY A 113 -6.73 -23.16 14.00
C GLY A 113 -8.14 -22.88 14.53
N ALA A 114 -8.62 -21.64 14.41
CA ALA A 114 -9.88 -21.15 14.98
C ALA A 114 -9.98 -21.20 16.52
N ASP A 115 -8.88 -21.44 17.25
CA ASP A 115 -8.83 -21.29 18.70
C ASP A 115 -8.47 -19.83 19.07
N PRO A 116 -9.38 -19.06 19.69
CA PRO A 116 -9.12 -17.67 20.05
C PRO A 116 -7.97 -17.53 21.04
N ARG A 117 -7.73 -18.53 21.90
CA ARG A 117 -6.64 -18.49 22.89
C ARG A 117 -5.27 -18.51 22.22
N ILE A 118 -5.13 -19.25 21.12
CA ILE A 118 -3.90 -19.25 20.33
C ILE A 118 -3.71 -17.88 19.68
N GLY A 119 -4.78 -17.26 19.18
CA GLY A 119 -4.74 -15.91 18.63
C GLY A 119 -4.31 -14.86 19.67
N GLU A 120 -4.83 -14.95 20.89
CA GLU A 120 -4.46 -14.08 22.01
C GLU A 120 -2.98 -14.22 22.37
N GLU A 121 -2.49 -15.43 22.58
CA GLU A 121 -1.08 -15.68 22.91
C GLU A 121 -0.15 -15.29 21.75
N ALA A 122 -0.57 -15.52 20.50
CA ALA A 122 0.17 -15.08 19.32
C ALA A 122 0.28 -13.55 19.23
N ALA A 123 -0.75 -12.82 19.65
CA ALA A 123 -0.72 -11.36 19.73
C ALA A 123 0.18 -10.87 20.86
N LYS A 124 0.16 -11.51 22.03
CA LYS A 124 1.07 -11.22 23.16
C LYS A 124 2.53 -11.47 22.77
N GLU A 125 2.83 -12.55 22.03
CA GLU A 125 4.17 -12.84 21.51
C GLU A 125 4.71 -11.71 20.62
N ALA A 126 3.81 -11.01 19.92
CA ALA A 126 4.11 -9.93 18.98
C ALA A 126 3.91 -8.51 19.57
N ASP A 127 3.85 -8.37 20.89
CA ASP A 127 3.58 -7.07 21.56
C ASP A 127 4.55 -5.97 21.11
N GLU A 128 5.85 -6.26 20.98
CA GLU A 128 6.84 -5.28 20.52
C GLU A 128 6.61 -4.85 19.06
N ASP A 129 6.36 -5.81 18.15
CA ASP A 129 6.05 -5.55 16.74
C ASP A 129 4.78 -4.68 16.60
N LEU A 130 3.74 -4.98 17.39
CA LEU A 130 2.50 -4.23 17.45
C LEU A 130 2.70 -2.82 18.03
N ARG A 131 3.44 -2.68 19.13
CA ARG A 131 3.77 -1.36 19.70
C ARG A 131 4.48 -0.50 18.68
N ASN A 132 5.52 -1.03 18.05
CA ASN A 132 6.32 -0.31 17.05
C ASN A 132 5.47 0.15 15.87
N VAL A 133 4.55 -0.68 15.37
CA VAL A 133 3.67 -0.27 14.26
C VAL A 133 2.62 0.76 14.70
N LEU A 134 2.24 0.77 15.98
CA LEU A 134 1.20 1.64 16.54
C LEU A 134 1.75 2.93 17.16
N GLN A 135 3.07 3.13 17.25
CA GLN A 135 3.65 4.38 17.74
C GLN A 135 3.16 5.61 16.95
N ARG A 136 2.92 6.73 17.63
CA ARG A 136 2.45 8.00 17.04
C ARG A 136 1.13 7.88 16.28
N SER A 137 0.24 7.00 16.72
CA SER A 137 -1.15 6.98 16.21
C SER A 137 -2.01 7.83 17.12
N ASP A 138 -2.85 8.67 16.54
CA ASP A 138 -3.88 9.41 17.26
C ASP A 138 -5.16 8.57 17.37
N ILE A 139 -5.49 7.83 16.30
CA ILE A 139 -6.67 6.95 16.23
C ILE A 139 -6.27 5.61 15.63
N VAL A 140 -6.73 4.53 16.26
CA VAL A 140 -6.54 3.15 15.78
C VAL A 140 -7.89 2.48 15.62
N PHE A 141 -8.19 2.02 14.41
CA PHE A 141 -9.34 1.16 14.12
C PHE A 141 -8.88 -0.30 14.09
N VAL A 142 -9.69 -1.19 14.67
CA VAL A 142 -9.46 -2.64 14.63
C VAL A 142 -10.64 -3.30 13.93
N THR A 143 -10.35 -4.14 12.94
CA THR A 143 -11.33 -4.96 12.22
C THR A 143 -10.85 -6.41 12.21
N ALA A 144 -11.75 -7.39 12.33
CA ALA A 144 -11.41 -8.81 12.41
C ALA A 144 -12.36 -9.68 11.58
#